data_AF-A0A241VW67-F1
#
_entry.id   AF-A0A241VW67-F1
#
_cell.length_a   1.000
_cell.length_b   1.000
_cell.length_c   1.000
_cell.angle_alpha   90.00
_cell.angle_beta   90.00
_cell.angle_gamma   90.00
#
_symmetry.space_group_name_H-M   'P 1'
#
loop_
_entity.id
_entity.type
_entity.pdbx_description
1 polymer ?
#
loop_
_entity_poly.entity_id
_entity_poly.type
_entity_poly.pdbx_seq_one_letter_code
_entity_poly.pdbx_strand_id
1 'polypeptide(L)'
;MLLKKILKTSFLIILVNSVLACSHNNDKAQNNSQVRYEQKKDISAEDRRLIEEYNHIIEDLVNGDENKYQQELKLFLPKASQIKDSIERNNILMNIYMQTKQYKNAYKLNDVQIQEDPTANRLAFRCQILELLNKEQSVIKQCYEVSAKAIKVELEQIQKNDPMYNYAEFTYYLEMYRAGHTEYKEKMRQALSSIKDESMKMNANIWYEDAVSRVSN
;
A
#
# COMPACT_ATOMS: atom_id res chain seq x y z
N MET A 1 7.44 -29.31 -14.63
CA MET A 1 7.95 -28.06 -15.24
C MET A 1 6.79 -27.11 -15.64
N LEU A 2 5.88 -26.80 -14.69
CA LEU A 2 4.70 -25.94 -14.95
C LEU A 2 4.38 -24.98 -13.77
N LEU A 3 5.19 -24.98 -12.69
CA LEU A 3 5.00 -24.13 -11.51
C LEU A 3 5.76 -22.78 -11.54
N LYS A 4 6.49 -22.47 -12.63
CA LYS A 4 7.39 -21.30 -12.69
C LYS A 4 6.75 -19.99 -13.19
N LYS A 5 5.41 -19.88 -13.31
CA LYS A 5 4.80 -18.72 -14.00
C LYS A 5 3.63 -18.00 -13.32
N ILE A 6 3.18 -18.39 -12.11
CA ILE A 6 1.95 -17.80 -11.54
C ILE A 6 2.21 -16.72 -10.47
N LEU A 7 3.39 -16.65 -9.85
CA LEU A 7 3.64 -15.63 -8.84
C LEU A 7 4.27 -14.37 -9.44
N LYS A 8 3.54 -13.72 -10.36
CA LYS A 8 3.68 -12.27 -10.56
C LYS A 8 3.24 -11.63 -9.25
N THR A 9 4.17 -11.42 -8.34
CA THR A 9 4.00 -10.53 -7.18
C THR A 9 3.78 -9.12 -7.72
N SER A 10 2.56 -8.86 -8.19
CA SER A 10 2.01 -7.54 -8.39
C SER A 10 1.82 -6.93 -6.99
N PHE A 11 2.91 -6.45 -6.40
CA PHE A 11 2.83 -5.31 -5.50
C PHE A 11 2.48 -4.11 -6.36
N LEU A 12 1.23 -4.06 -6.83
CA LEU A 12 0.64 -2.85 -7.36
C LEU A 12 0.33 -1.99 -6.12
N ILE A 13 1.36 -1.32 -5.61
CA ILE A 13 1.16 -0.17 -4.73
C ILE A 13 0.41 0.81 -5.61
N ILE A 14 -0.89 1.00 -5.34
CA ILE A 14 -1.70 2.03 -5.99
C ILE A 14 -0.98 3.35 -5.69
N LEU A 15 -0.21 3.83 -6.66
CA LEU A 15 0.25 5.21 -6.68
C LEU A 15 -1.03 6.04 -6.64
N VAL A 16 -1.25 6.72 -5.52
CA VAL A 16 -2.23 7.78 -5.42
C VAL A 16 -1.87 8.75 -6.55
N ASN A 17 -2.72 8.79 -7.58
CA ASN A 17 -2.57 9.69 -8.70
C ASN A 17 -2.57 11.13 -8.16
N SER A 18 -1.41 11.74 -7.99
CA SER A 18 -1.29 13.19 -8.02
C SER A 18 -1.46 13.60 -9.47
N VAL A 19 -2.72 13.67 -9.91
CA VAL A 19 -3.06 14.22 -11.22
C VAL A 19 -2.59 15.68 -11.20
N LEU A 20 -1.45 15.96 -11.82
CA LEU A 20 -1.17 17.29 -12.36
C LEU A 20 -2.13 17.46 -13.54
N ALA A 21 -3.38 17.79 -13.23
CA ALA A 21 -4.34 18.23 -14.20
C ALA A 21 -3.85 19.60 -14.71
N CYS A 22 -3.24 19.60 -15.90
CA CYS A 22 -3.12 20.79 -16.72
C CYS A 22 -4.54 21.22 -17.12
N SER A 23 -5.17 22.09 -16.33
CA SER A 23 -6.43 22.71 -16.69
C SER A 23 -6.18 23.78 -17.76
N HIS A 24 -6.59 23.51 -19.00
CA HIS A 24 -7.00 24.58 -19.91
C HIS A 24 -8.44 24.98 -19.54
N ASN A 25 -8.65 26.28 -19.32
CA ASN A 25 -9.94 26.87 -18.92
C ASN A 25 -11.05 26.60 -19.94
N ASN A 26 -12.27 26.34 -19.46
CA ASN A 26 -13.43 27.21 -19.66
C ASN A 26 -14.61 26.85 -18.74
N ASP A 27 -14.93 27.83 -17.88
CA ASP A 27 -16.22 28.24 -17.31
C ASP A 27 -17.23 27.28 -16.65
N LYS A 28 -17.49 27.64 -15.38
CA LYS A 28 -18.77 27.72 -14.62
C LYS A 28 -19.50 26.43 -14.26
N ALA A 29 -19.35 26.04 -12.98
CA ALA A 29 -20.49 25.93 -12.04
C ALA A 29 -19.99 25.90 -10.58
N GLN A 30 -20.52 26.80 -9.77
CA GLN A 30 -20.43 26.78 -8.30
C GLN A 30 -21.11 25.52 -7.74
N ASN A 31 -20.45 24.82 -6.81
CA ASN A 31 -21.15 24.32 -5.63
C ASN A 31 -20.18 24.06 -4.46
N ASN A 32 -20.54 24.65 -3.33
CA ASN A 32 -19.87 24.55 -2.04
C ASN A 32 -19.76 23.10 -1.57
N SER A 33 -18.53 22.61 -1.50
CA SER A 33 -18.10 21.73 -0.41
C SER A 33 -16.77 22.32 0.06
N GLN A 34 -16.66 22.61 1.36
CA GLN A 34 -15.38 22.99 1.97
C GLN A 34 -14.46 21.77 1.92
N VAL A 35 -13.89 21.54 0.74
CA VAL A 35 -12.63 20.85 0.59
C VAL A 35 -11.65 21.67 1.40
N ARG A 36 -11.07 21.06 2.44
CA ARG A 36 -9.84 21.58 3.04
C ARG A 36 -8.85 21.63 1.89
N TYR A 37 -8.71 22.80 1.27
CA TYR A 37 -7.65 23.07 0.30
C TYR A 37 -6.36 22.87 1.08
N GLU A 38 -5.81 21.65 1.05
CA GLU A 38 -4.39 21.48 1.26
C GLU A 38 -3.73 22.46 0.31
N GLN A 39 -3.07 23.48 0.87
CA GLN A 39 -2.24 24.38 0.09
C GLN A 39 -1.39 23.49 -0.81
N LYS A 40 -1.54 23.67 -2.13
CA LYS A 40 -0.74 22.98 -3.13
C LYS A 40 0.72 23.27 -2.78
N LYS A 41 1.37 22.32 -2.10
CA LYS A 41 2.73 22.49 -1.60
C LYS A 41 3.60 22.67 -2.82
N ASP A 42 4.27 23.82 -2.91
CA ASP A 42 5.12 24.10 -4.05
C ASP A 42 6.37 23.23 -3.94
N ILE A 43 6.39 22.15 -4.72
CA ILE A 43 7.54 21.25 -4.83
C ILE A 43 8.65 22.02 -5.55
N SER A 44 9.86 21.99 -4.99
CA SER A 44 10.99 22.70 -5.58
C SER A 44 11.32 22.15 -6.97
N ALA A 45 11.92 22.98 -7.83
CA ALA A 45 12.34 22.52 -9.17
C ALA A 45 13.31 21.33 -9.10
N GLU A 46 14.15 21.28 -8.06
CA GLU A 46 15.05 20.17 -7.81
C GLU A 46 14.31 18.89 -7.41
N ASP A 47 13.36 18.99 -6.47
CA ASP A 47 12.54 17.83 -6.09
C ASP A 47 11.72 17.31 -7.28
N ARG A 48 11.13 18.20 -8.10
CA ARG A 48 10.43 17.80 -9.33
C ARG A 48 11.33 17.00 -10.25
N ARG A 49 12.55 17.48 -10.52
CA ARG A 49 13.54 16.79 -11.35
C ARG A 49 13.86 15.39 -10.82
N LEU A 50 14.06 15.26 -9.50
CA LEU A 50 14.37 13.98 -8.87
C LEU A 50 13.17 13.00 -8.95
N ILE A 51 11.95 13.50 -8.74
CA ILE A 51 10.72 12.71 -8.85
C ILE A 51 10.52 12.23 -10.30
N GLU A 52 10.76 13.09 -11.29
CA GLU A 52 10.71 12.73 -12.70
C GLU A 52 11.76 11.68 -13.07
N GLU A 53 13.00 11.81 -12.57
CA GLU A 53 14.04 10.78 -12.77
C GLU A 53 13.61 9.42 -12.21
N TYR A 54 13.04 9.39 -11.01
CA TYR A 54 12.47 8.17 -10.43
C TYR A 54 11.32 7.60 -11.28
N ASN A 55 10.43 8.48 -11.78
CA ASN A 55 9.29 8.07 -12.60
C ASN A 55 9.74 7.41 -13.91
N HIS A 56 10.85 7.84 -14.51
CA HIS A 56 11.41 7.16 -15.66
C HIS A 56 11.98 5.76 -15.33
N ILE A 57 12.58 5.57 -14.15
CA ILE A 57 13.06 4.24 -13.72
C ILE A 57 11.88 3.26 -13.56
N ILE A 58 10.73 3.72 -13.05
CA ILE A 58 9.55 2.85 -12.90
C ILE A 58 8.84 2.56 -14.22
N GLU A 59 8.95 3.43 -15.23
CA GLU A 59 8.46 3.15 -16.58
C GLU A 59 9.24 1.98 -17.22
N ASP A 60 10.55 1.87 -16.94
CA ASP A 60 11.40 0.78 -17.42
C ASP A 60 11.07 -0.61 -16.84
N LEU A 61 10.34 -0.66 -15.71
CA LEU A 61 9.80 -1.91 -15.16
C LEU A 61 8.88 -2.63 -16.16
N VAL A 62 8.19 -1.88 -17.02
CA VAL A 62 7.28 -2.41 -18.06
C VAL A 62 8.04 -3.27 -19.08
N ASN A 63 9.35 -3.05 -19.26
CA ASN A 63 10.20 -3.75 -20.23
C ASN A 63 10.73 -5.11 -19.72
N GLY A 64 10.49 -5.46 -18.45
CA GLY A 64 10.57 -6.84 -17.95
C GLY A 64 11.93 -7.35 -17.46
N ASP A 65 12.97 -6.50 -17.34
CA ASP A 65 14.24 -6.89 -16.71
C ASP A 65 14.26 -6.46 -15.23
N GLU A 66 13.85 -7.38 -14.35
CA GLU A 66 13.80 -7.16 -12.89
C GLU A 66 15.17 -6.81 -12.31
N ASN A 67 16.26 -7.41 -12.83
CA ASN A 67 17.61 -7.18 -12.30
C ASN A 67 18.10 -5.78 -12.65
N LYS A 68 17.91 -5.38 -13.92
CA LYS A 68 18.25 -4.02 -14.37
C LYS A 68 17.45 -2.97 -13.59
N TYR A 69 16.14 -3.18 -13.45
CA TYR A 69 15.28 -2.29 -12.66
C TYR A 69 15.75 -2.16 -11.20
N GLN A 70 16.02 -3.27 -10.52
CA GLN A 70 16.52 -3.25 -9.15
C GLN A 70 17.89 -2.55 -9.04
N GLN A 71 18.75 -2.68 -10.07
CA GLN A 71 20.03 -1.99 -10.11
C GLN A 71 19.86 -0.48 -10.25
N GLU A 72 18.98 -0.02 -11.13
CA GLU A 72 18.70 1.41 -11.33
C GLU A 72 18.12 2.06 -10.06
N LEU A 73 17.18 1.39 -9.39
CA LEU A 73 16.67 1.86 -8.09
C LEU A 73 17.77 1.96 -7.01
N LYS A 74 18.69 0.99 -6.96
CA LYS A 74 19.83 1.05 -6.02
C LYS A 74 20.76 2.22 -6.33
N LEU A 75 21.00 2.51 -7.60
CA LEU A 75 21.81 3.64 -8.03
C LEU A 75 21.12 4.99 -7.74
N PHE A 76 19.80 5.03 -7.83
CA PHE A 76 19.00 6.24 -7.56
C PHE A 76 18.82 6.52 -6.06
N LEU A 77 18.93 5.53 -5.18
CA LEU A 77 18.69 5.65 -3.74
C LEU A 77 19.39 6.86 -3.04
N PRO A 78 20.67 7.18 -3.31
CA PRO A 78 21.31 8.36 -2.72
C PRO A 78 20.67 9.67 -3.15
N LYS A 79 20.17 9.76 -4.40
CA LYS A 79 19.46 10.93 -4.92
C LYS A 79 18.06 11.04 -4.31
N ALA A 80 17.34 9.94 -4.19
CA ALA A 80 16.03 9.91 -3.53
C ALA A 80 16.09 10.51 -2.11
N SER A 81 17.17 10.25 -1.37
CA SER A 81 17.37 10.78 -0.02
C SER A 81 17.53 12.30 0.06
N GLN A 82 17.80 12.96 -1.08
CA GLN A 82 17.98 14.42 -1.17
C GLN A 82 16.66 15.18 -1.38
N ILE A 83 15.57 14.47 -1.70
CA ILE A 83 14.25 15.08 -1.89
C ILE A 83 13.81 15.74 -0.58
N LYS A 84 13.52 17.04 -0.63
CA LYS A 84 13.20 17.85 0.54
C LYS A 84 11.79 17.61 1.02
N ASP A 85 10.85 17.41 0.09
CA ASP A 85 9.50 17.02 0.42
C ASP A 85 9.50 15.65 1.12
N SER A 86 9.11 15.62 2.39
CA SER A 86 9.16 14.41 3.21
C SER A 86 8.16 13.35 2.78
N ILE A 87 7.00 13.74 2.24
CA ILE A 87 5.97 12.80 1.80
C ILE A 87 6.48 12.10 0.55
N GLU A 88 6.92 12.87 -0.45
CA GLU A 88 7.45 12.31 -1.69
C GLU A 88 8.71 11.48 -1.46
N ARG A 89 9.65 12.01 -0.67
CA ARG A 89 10.87 11.28 -0.30
C ARG A 89 10.52 9.94 0.34
N ASN A 90 9.66 9.93 1.35
CA ASN A 90 9.37 8.71 2.09
C ASN A 90 8.63 7.69 1.21
N ASN A 91 7.74 8.13 0.31
CA ASN A 91 7.06 7.24 -0.65
C ASN A 91 8.06 6.59 -1.62
N ILE A 92 8.95 7.39 -2.21
CA ILE A 92 9.98 6.91 -3.14
C ILE A 92 10.96 5.97 -2.43
N LEU A 93 11.46 6.35 -1.24
CA LEU A 93 12.36 5.50 -0.46
C LEU A 93 11.70 4.18 -0.09
N MET A 94 10.44 4.20 0.33
CA MET A 94 9.71 2.97 0.65
C MET A 94 9.60 2.06 -0.56
N ASN A 95 9.25 2.60 -1.73
CA ASN A 95 9.19 1.83 -2.97
C ASN A 95 10.56 1.21 -3.29
N ILE A 96 11.62 2.02 -3.30
CA ILE A 96 13.00 1.53 -3.55
C ILE A 96 13.35 0.41 -2.58
N TYR A 97 13.09 0.57 -1.29
CA TYR A 97 13.40 -0.46 -0.30
C TYR A 97 12.64 -1.76 -0.53
N MET A 98 11.35 -1.69 -0.89
CA MET A 98 10.55 -2.88 -1.17
C MET A 98 11.00 -3.60 -2.44
N GLN A 99 11.20 -2.86 -3.52
CA GLN A 99 11.59 -3.41 -4.83
C GLN A 99 13.02 -3.97 -4.83
N THR A 100 13.92 -3.36 -4.06
CA THR A 100 15.32 -3.82 -3.92
C THR A 100 15.54 -4.79 -2.75
N LYS A 101 14.45 -5.25 -2.12
CA LYS A 101 14.44 -6.21 -1.00
C LYS A 101 15.20 -5.74 0.25
N GLN A 102 15.33 -4.43 0.45
CA GLN A 102 15.91 -3.82 1.65
C GLN A 102 14.87 -3.71 2.78
N TYR A 103 14.24 -4.84 3.14
CA TYR A 103 13.11 -4.86 4.07
C TYR A 103 13.42 -4.32 5.48
N LYS A 104 14.68 -4.40 5.92
CA LYS A 104 15.11 -3.78 7.19
C LYS A 104 15.01 -2.25 7.15
N ASN A 105 15.31 -1.64 6.00
CA ASN A 105 15.21 -0.19 5.82
C ASN A 105 13.74 0.22 5.64
N ALA A 106 12.96 -0.57 4.90
CA ALA A 106 11.50 -0.40 4.81
C ALA A 106 10.84 -0.43 6.21
N TYR A 107 11.22 -1.40 7.05
CA TYR A 107 10.70 -1.51 8.43
C TYR A 107 10.99 -0.25 9.26
N LYS A 108 12.25 0.22 9.26
CA LYS A 108 12.64 1.43 10.00
C LYS A 108 11.91 2.67 9.50
N LEU A 109 11.76 2.84 8.18
CA LEU A 109 11.03 3.97 7.62
C LEU A 109 9.55 3.90 7.98
N ASN A 110 8.95 2.71 7.95
CA ASN A 110 7.56 2.51 8.34
C ASN A 110 7.33 2.80 9.83
N ASP A 111 8.28 2.44 10.71
CA ASP A 111 8.19 2.80 12.14
C ASP A 111 8.19 4.33 12.34
N VAL A 112 9.00 5.08 11.60
CA VAL A 112 8.97 6.56 11.63
C VAL A 112 7.60 7.08 11.17
N GLN A 113 7.06 6.56 10.07
CA GLN A 113 5.74 6.96 9.57
C GLN A 113 4.61 6.64 10.56
N ILE A 114 4.69 5.50 11.27
CA ILE A 114 3.71 5.13 12.30
C ILE A 114 3.78 6.08 13.50
N GLN A 115 4.99 6.51 13.90
CA GLN A 115 5.16 7.48 14.99
C GLN A 115 4.57 8.85 14.63
N GLU A 116 4.65 9.25 13.35
CA GLU A 116 4.07 10.51 12.87
C GLU A 116 2.55 10.44 12.74
N ASP A 117 2.02 9.37 12.15
CA ASP A 117 0.57 9.18 11.96
C ASP A 117 0.24 7.66 11.87
N PRO A 118 -0.35 7.06 12.92
CA PRO A 118 -0.51 5.61 13.05
C PRO A 118 -1.79 5.08 12.39
N THR A 119 -1.91 5.25 11.07
CA THR A 119 -3.06 4.72 10.32
C THR A 119 -3.10 3.19 10.30
N ALA A 120 -4.29 2.60 10.18
CA ALA A 120 -4.43 1.15 10.10
C ALA A 120 -3.63 0.56 8.94
N ASN A 121 -3.59 1.24 7.79
CA ASN A 121 -2.79 0.83 6.63
C ASN A 121 -1.29 0.76 6.93
N ARG A 122 -0.73 1.74 7.67
CA ARG A 122 0.70 1.72 8.04
C ARG A 122 1.00 0.58 9.00
N LEU A 123 0.09 0.29 9.92
CA LEU A 123 0.21 -0.84 10.85
C LEU A 123 0.15 -2.19 10.11
N ALA A 124 -0.80 -2.38 9.20
CA ALA A 124 -0.89 -3.59 8.36
C ALA A 124 0.37 -3.80 7.53
N PHE A 125 0.87 -2.72 6.91
CA PHE A 125 2.07 -2.76 6.09
C PHE A 125 3.32 -3.16 6.90
N ARG A 126 3.42 -2.72 8.16
CA ARG A 126 4.48 -3.18 9.08
C ARG A 126 4.49 -4.70 9.21
N CYS A 127 3.32 -5.30 9.34
CA CYS A 127 3.18 -6.75 9.51
C CYS A 127 3.64 -7.51 8.27
N GLN A 128 3.29 -7.01 7.07
CA GLN A 128 3.80 -7.55 5.81
C GLN A 128 5.33 -7.48 5.71
N ILE A 129 5.95 -6.38 6.16
CA ILE A 129 7.41 -6.27 6.21
C ILE A 129 8.02 -7.30 7.17
N LEU A 130 7.38 -7.57 8.31
CA LEU A 130 7.83 -8.60 9.26
C LEU A 130 7.78 -10.01 8.66
N GLU A 131 6.76 -10.32 7.85
CA GLU A 131 6.71 -11.56 7.06
C GLU A 131 7.89 -11.67 6.09
N LEU A 132 8.15 -10.61 5.31
CA LEU A 132 9.27 -10.57 4.36
C LEU A 132 10.64 -10.67 5.03
N LEU A 133 10.73 -10.25 6.30
CA LEU A 133 11.91 -10.40 7.14
C LEU A 133 12.03 -11.78 7.80
N ASN A 134 11.08 -12.70 7.55
CA ASN A 134 10.99 -14.02 8.16
C ASN A 134 11.08 -13.96 9.69
N LYS A 135 10.33 -13.03 10.30
CA LYS A 135 10.26 -12.91 11.76
C LYS A 135 9.48 -14.08 12.37
N GLU A 136 9.62 -14.22 13.68
CA GLU A 136 8.90 -15.27 14.42
C GLU A 136 7.39 -15.14 14.21
N GLN A 137 6.72 -16.28 14.05
CA GLN A 137 5.27 -16.33 13.79
C GLN A 137 4.44 -15.68 14.91
N SER A 138 4.88 -15.79 16.16
CA SER A 138 4.27 -15.10 17.30
C SER A 138 4.26 -13.57 17.12
N VAL A 139 5.40 -13.00 16.69
CA VAL A 139 5.58 -11.57 16.45
C VAL A 139 4.72 -11.10 15.28
N ILE A 140 4.68 -11.88 14.19
CA ILE A 140 3.87 -11.56 13.01
C ILE A 140 2.38 -11.58 13.37
N LYS A 141 1.91 -12.63 14.06
CA LYS A 141 0.51 -12.75 14.48
C LYS A 141 0.09 -11.60 15.40
N GLN A 142 0.91 -11.27 16.40
CA GLN A 142 0.65 -10.15 17.30
C GLN A 142 0.58 -8.82 16.55
N CYS A 143 1.43 -8.61 15.52
CA CYS A 143 1.36 -7.43 14.68
C CYS A 143 0.00 -7.34 13.97
N TYR A 144 -0.46 -8.43 13.37
CA TYR A 144 -1.75 -8.49 12.69
C TYR A 144 -2.94 -8.26 13.63
N GLU A 145 -2.87 -8.71 14.89
CA GLU A 145 -3.90 -8.37 15.89
C GLU A 145 -3.96 -6.86 16.19
N VAL A 146 -2.81 -6.19 16.27
CA VAL A 146 -2.74 -4.74 16.47
C VAL A 146 -3.33 -4.01 15.27
N SER A 147 -2.97 -4.42 14.05
CA SER A 147 -3.53 -3.89 12.81
C SER A 147 -5.05 -4.07 12.74
N ALA A 148 -5.54 -5.29 13.01
CA ALA A 148 -6.96 -5.61 12.98
C ALA A 148 -7.76 -4.74 13.97
N LYS A 149 -7.21 -4.45 15.16
CA LYS A 149 -7.85 -3.54 16.12
C LYS A 149 -7.98 -2.13 15.57
N ALA A 150 -6.95 -1.61 14.89
CA ALA A 150 -7.01 -0.29 14.26
C ALA A 150 -8.05 -0.25 13.14
N ILE A 151 -8.07 -1.25 12.25
CA ILE A 151 -9.08 -1.36 11.17
C ILE A 151 -10.49 -1.43 11.76
N LYS A 152 -10.68 -2.16 12.86
CA LYS A 152 -11.99 -2.27 13.51
C LYS A 152 -12.50 -0.90 13.98
N VAL A 153 -11.64 -0.07 14.56
CA VAL A 153 -12.00 1.29 14.98
C VAL A 153 -12.41 2.15 13.78
N GLU A 154 -11.69 2.04 12.67
CA GLU A 154 -12.04 2.75 11.41
C GLU A 154 -13.38 2.23 10.84
N LEU A 155 -13.59 0.91 10.81
CA LEU A 155 -14.84 0.28 10.34
C LEU A 155 -16.06 0.72 11.13
N GLU A 156 -15.94 0.91 12.45
CA GLU A 156 -17.03 1.37 13.32
C GLU A 156 -17.52 2.78 12.97
N GLN A 157 -16.73 3.56 12.22
CA GLN A 157 -17.13 4.88 11.71
C GLN A 157 -17.85 4.83 10.35
N ILE A 158 -17.84 3.69 9.67
CA ILE A 158 -18.43 3.53 8.34
C ILE A 158 -19.87 3.07 8.49
N GLN A 159 -20.81 3.76 7.83
CA GLN A 159 -22.21 3.33 7.82
C GLN A 159 -22.38 2.05 6.99
N LYS A 160 -23.27 1.14 7.43
CA LYS A 160 -23.47 -0.16 6.75
C LYS A 160 -23.93 -0.09 5.29
N ASN A 161 -24.53 1.03 4.89
CA ASN A 161 -24.97 1.29 3.53
C ASN A 161 -23.86 1.92 2.66
N ASP A 162 -22.74 2.30 3.24
CA ASP A 162 -21.59 2.83 2.52
C ASP A 162 -20.99 1.74 1.62
N PRO A 163 -20.69 2.02 0.34
CA PRO A 163 -20.05 1.06 -0.56
C PRO A 163 -18.73 0.48 -0.02
N MET A 164 -18.01 1.22 0.83
CA MET A 164 -16.76 0.79 1.44
C MET A 164 -16.94 -0.15 2.63
N TYR A 165 -18.14 -0.25 3.21
CA TYR A 165 -18.35 -1.02 4.44
C TYR A 165 -17.92 -2.48 4.30
N ASN A 166 -18.36 -3.16 3.24
CA ASN A 166 -18.01 -4.57 3.03
C ASN A 166 -16.53 -4.76 2.71
N TYR A 167 -15.88 -3.77 2.10
CA TYR A 167 -14.44 -3.79 1.86
C TYR A 167 -13.66 -3.64 3.18
N ALA A 168 -14.05 -2.68 4.02
CA ALA A 168 -13.45 -2.49 5.34
C ALA A 168 -13.68 -3.71 6.25
N GLU A 169 -14.87 -4.29 6.23
CA GLU A 169 -15.18 -5.52 6.96
C GLU A 169 -14.33 -6.71 6.47
N PHE A 170 -14.16 -6.87 5.15
CA PHE A 170 -13.23 -7.83 4.57
C PHE A 170 -11.81 -7.61 5.09
N THR A 171 -11.30 -6.38 5.10
CA THR A 171 -9.93 -6.09 5.57
C THR A 171 -9.72 -6.40 7.05
N TYR A 172 -10.73 -6.14 7.90
CA TYR A 172 -10.66 -6.54 9.30
C TYR A 172 -10.57 -8.07 9.46
N TYR A 173 -11.43 -8.81 8.75
CA TYR A 173 -11.42 -10.27 8.79
C TYR A 173 -10.14 -10.88 8.23
N LEU A 174 -9.56 -10.26 7.19
CA LEU A 174 -8.27 -10.65 6.63
C LEU A 174 -7.15 -10.55 7.67
N GLU A 175 -7.03 -9.42 8.38
CA GLU A 175 -5.98 -9.25 9.37
C GLU A 175 -6.19 -10.16 10.59
N MET A 176 -7.43 -10.40 11.01
CA MET A 176 -7.74 -11.42 12.04
C MET A 176 -7.32 -12.83 11.59
N TYR A 177 -7.57 -13.18 10.33
CA TYR A 177 -7.15 -14.47 9.78
C TYR A 177 -5.61 -14.60 9.74
N ARG A 178 -4.90 -13.55 9.31
CA ARG A 178 -3.42 -13.49 9.33
C ARG A 178 -2.85 -13.52 10.75
N ALA A 179 -3.58 -13.03 11.75
CA ALA A 179 -3.26 -13.20 13.16
C ALA A 179 -3.44 -14.64 13.69
N GLY A 180 -3.95 -15.56 12.87
CA GLY A 180 -4.12 -16.98 13.22
C GLY A 180 -5.53 -17.34 13.70
N HIS A 181 -6.48 -16.41 13.66
CA HIS A 181 -7.89 -16.65 14.01
C HIS A 181 -8.63 -17.29 12.82
N THR A 182 -8.40 -18.58 12.61
CA THR A 182 -8.84 -19.31 11.40
C THR A 182 -10.35 -19.29 11.16
N GLU A 183 -11.16 -19.09 12.20
CA GLU A 183 -12.61 -18.94 12.12
C GLU A 183 -13.06 -17.72 11.29
N TYR A 184 -12.16 -16.76 11.07
CA TYR A 184 -12.43 -15.59 10.24
C TYR A 184 -12.38 -15.87 8.74
N LYS A 185 -11.89 -17.05 8.30
CA LYS A 185 -11.84 -17.41 6.87
C LYS A 185 -13.21 -17.32 6.19
N GLU A 186 -14.25 -17.86 6.82
CA GLU A 186 -15.60 -17.84 6.26
C GLU A 186 -16.22 -16.44 6.28
N LYS A 187 -15.98 -15.66 7.34
CA LYS A 187 -16.44 -14.27 7.44
C LYS A 187 -15.81 -13.40 6.36
N MET A 188 -14.51 -13.55 6.14
CA MET A 188 -13.76 -12.89 5.08
C MET A 188 -14.34 -13.24 3.69
N ARG A 189 -14.62 -14.53 3.42
CA ARG A 189 -15.23 -14.99 2.16
C ARG A 189 -16.63 -14.40 1.92
N GLN A 190 -17.44 -14.31 2.97
CA GLN A 190 -18.78 -13.70 2.89
C GLN A 190 -18.71 -12.20 2.60
N ALA A 191 -17.86 -11.46 3.32
CA ALA A 191 -17.64 -10.02 3.09
C ALA A 191 -17.16 -9.76 1.64
N LEU A 192 -16.19 -10.56 1.16
CA LEU A 192 -15.67 -10.51 -0.21
C LEU A 192 -16.77 -10.67 -1.27
N SER A 193 -17.69 -11.62 -1.07
CA SER A 193 -18.82 -11.83 -1.99
C SER A 193 -19.82 -10.67 -2.01
N SER A 194 -19.84 -9.85 -0.96
CA SER A 194 -20.75 -8.72 -0.78
C SER A 194 -20.17 -7.38 -1.28
N ILE A 195 -18.91 -7.34 -1.72
CA ILE A 195 -18.31 -6.16 -2.36
C ILE A 195 -18.93 -6.00 -3.75
N LYS A 196 -19.52 -4.82 -4.01
CA LYS A 196 -20.21 -4.51 -5.27
C LYS A 196 -19.30 -3.90 -6.34
N ASP A 197 -18.30 -3.13 -5.91
CA ASP A 197 -17.34 -2.55 -6.84
C ASP A 197 -16.37 -3.64 -7.32
N GLU A 198 -16.33 -3.86 -8.64
CA GLU A 198 -15.55 -4.97 -9.22
C GLU A 198 -14.04 -4.79 -9.08
N SER A 199 -13.55 -3.54 -9.07
CA SER A 199 -12.12 -3.26 -8.86
C SER A 199 -11.71 -3.59 -7.43
N MET A 200 -12.50 -3.13 -6.45
CA MET A 200 -12.30 -3.46 -5.04
C MET A 200 -12.40 -4.97 -4.80
N LYS A 201 -13.39 -5.63 -5.41
CA LYS A 201 -13.58 -7.07 -5.29
C LYS A 201 -12.42 -7.85 -5.88
N MET A 202 -11.91 -7.44 -7.04
CA MET A 202 -10.72 -8.04 -7.65
C MET A 202 -9.50 -7.91 -6.74
N ASN A 203 -9.25 -6.72 -6.18
CA ASN A 203 -8.14 -6.51 -5.26
C ASN A 203 -8.29 -7.35 -3.97
N ALA A 204 -9.50 -7.39 -3.40
CA ALA A 204 -9.79 -8.19 -2.22
C ALA A 204 -9.62 -9.70 -2.49
N ASN A 205 -10.01 -10.19 -3.67
CA ASN A 205 -9.77 -11.58 -4.08
C ASN A 205 -8.27 -11.92 -4.09
N ILE A 206 -7.42 -11.04 -4.63
CA ILE A 206 -5.97 -11.25 -4.65
C ILE A 206 -5.44 -11.41 -3.22
N TRP A 207 -5.88 -10.57 -2.29
CA TRP A 207 -5.45 -10.65 -0.89
C TRP A 207 -6.00 -11.88 -0.16
N TYR A 208 -7.23 -12.28 -0.47
CA TYR A 208 -7.83 -13.50 0.06
C TYR A 208 -7.01 -14.73 -0.35
N GLU A 209 -6.73 -14.90 -1.64
CA GLU A 209 -5.97 -16.04 -2.16
C GLU A 209 -4.55 -16.07 -1.60
N ASP A 210 -3.87 -14.92 -1.53
CA ASP A 210 -2.55 -14.80 -0.90
C ASP A 210 -2.58 -15.27 0.56
N ALA A 211 -3.50 -14.75 1.37
CA ALA A 211 -3.58 -15.10 2.79
C ALA A 211 -3.92 -16.58 3.02
N VAL A 212 -4.86 -17.14 2.27
CA VAL A 212 -5.24 -18.55 2.39
C VAL A 212 -4.08 -19.47 1.96
N SER A 213 -3.33 -19.09 0.93
CA SER A 213 -2.18 -19.88 0.46
C SER A 213 -1.03 -19.93 1.47
N ARG A 214 -0.85 -18.87 2.27
CA ARG A 214 0.22 -18.76 3.28
C ARG A 214 -0.08 -19.51 4.56
N VAL A 215 -1.33 -19.53 5.00
CA VAL A 215 -1.74 -20.20 6.25
C VAL A 215 -1.92 -21.72 6.05
N SER A 216 -2.09 -22.17 4.81
CA SER A 216 -2.27 -23.59 4.48
C SER A 216 -0.96 -24.37 4.27
N ASN A 217 0.20 -23.71 4.38
CA ASN A 217 1.55 -24.29 4.28
C ASN A 217 2.33 -24.06 5.59
#